data_AF-A0A950EUE3-F1
#
_entry.id   AF-A0A950EUE3-F1
#
_cell.length_a   1.000
_cell.length_b   1.000
_cell.length_c   1.000
_cell.angle_alpha   90.00
_cell.angle_beta   90.00
_cell.angle_gamma   90.00
#
_symmetry.space_group_name_H-M   'P 1'
#
loop_
_entity.id
_entity.type
_entity.pdbx_description
1 polymer ?
#
loop_
_entity_poly.entity_id
_entity_poly.type
_entity_poly.pdbx_seq_one_letter_code
_entity_poly.pdbx_strand_id
1 'polypeptide(L)'
;MLDDALARGQAQREQDRRSTGLRAGRSAQAYKREDNPQTHVNRLSAMSKPGRNEPCPCGSGRKYKRCCLGREAEHDAFAAALESRVLPLLSQLATFAQTAAGAPLESIAASAFPFWRGPLDDARASRLIDYLIFDARPERIGRTAIDQFVLERGPLLDDSQRAMLGRWRDARRRLYRIDGWSAGFYRCTDLSIEEPTPIDVWPLGREAGAVADGSAAALRALPALEKHVCIGRPATFGARSAVDVQAAVRGRHLDYVRSQRIVSMDDFLRAAPTALDEEAASAPSSGIIMPGA
;
A
#
# COMPACT_ATOMS: atom_id res chain seq x y z
N MET A 1 24.03 -31.06 59.23
CA MET A 1 22.56 -30.99 58.97
C MET A 1 22.19 -30.13 57.75
N LEU A 2 23.14 -29.57 56.98
CA LEU A 2 22.87 -28.88 55.71
C LEU A 2 23.36 -29.65 54.46
N ASP A 3 24.27 -30.63 54.62
CA ASP A 3 24.77 -31.44 53.48
C ASP A 3 23.84 -32.61 53.09
N ASP A 4 22.93 -33.01 53.98
CA ASP A 4 22.07 -34.19 53.79
C ASP A 4 20.79 -33.89 52.97
N ALA A 5 20.50 -32.60 52.74
CA ALA A 5 19.38 -32.13 51.91
C ALA A 5 19.78 -31.98 50.43
N LEU A 6 21.06 -31.69 50.14
CA LEU A 6 21.58 -31.54 48.78
C LEU A 6 21.74 -32.91 48.08
N ALA A 7 22.10 -33.96 48.82
CA ALA A 7 22.20 -35.33 48.28
C ALA A 7 20.85 -35.94 47.87
N ARG A 8 19.76 -35.62 48.61
CA ARG A 8 18.41 -36.13 48.32
C ARG A 8 17.76 -35.44 47.11
N GLY A 9 18.11 -34.17 46.84
CA GLY A 9 17.58 -33.42 45.69
C GLY A 9 18.17 -33.83 44.34
N GLN A 10 19.40 -34.36 44.32
CA GLN A 10 20.08 -34.79 43.10
C GLN A 10 19.66 -36.20 42.67
N ALA A 11 19.41 -37.12 43.62
CA ALA A 11 18.94 -38.48 43.35
C ALA A 11 17.54 -38.52 42.70
N GLN A 12 16.62 -37.62 43.12
CA GLN A 12 15.27 -37.55 42.56
C GLN A 12 15.27 -37.06 41.09
N ARG A 13 16.17 -36.13 40.74
CA ARG A 13 16.28 -35.56 39.38
C ARG A 13 16.86 -36.53 38.36
N GLU A 14 17.58 -37.55 38.81
CA GLU A 14 18.20 -38.57 37.96
C GLU A 14 17.28 -39.79 37.73
N GLN A 15 16.35 -40.03 38.66
CA GLN A 15 15.31 -41.08 38.55
C GLN A 15 14.19 -40.69 37.56
N ASP A 16 13.77 -39.42 37.54
CA ASP A 16 12.76 -38.92 36.58
C ASP A 16 13.30 -38.83 35.14
N ARG A 17 14.62 -38.68 34.97
CA ARG A 17 15.28 -38.72 33.66
C ARG A 17 15.34 -40.14 33.06
N ARG A 18 15.18 -41.18 33.86
CA ARG A 18 15.26 -42.59 33.43
C ARG A 18 13.88 -43.24 33.16
N SER A 19 12.78 -42.61 33.56
CA SER A 19 11.44 -43.22 33.50
C SER A 19 10.64 -42.95 32.21
N THR A 20 11.15 -42.17 31.27
CA THR A 20 10.43 -41.82 30.03
C THR A 20 11.16 -42.24 28.75
N GLY A 21 11.93 -43.33 28.83
CA GLY A 21 12.53 -44.01 27.67
C GLY A 21 11.77 -45.27 27.23
N LEU A 22 11.17 -45.17 26.03
CA LEU A 22 10.87 -46.24 25.05
C LEU A 22 9.65 -47.17 25.20
N ARG A 23 8.74 -47.08 24.21
CA ARG A 23 8.27 -48.15 23.28
C ARG A 23 7.44 -47.50 22.16
N ALA A 24 7.98 -47.33 20.95
CA ALA A 24 8.01 -48.25 19.81
C ALA A 24 6.71 -48.29 18.97
N GLY A 25 6.80 -47.75 17.73
CA GLY A 25 6.13 -48.35 16.57
C GLY A 25 5.11 -47.51 15.80
N ARG A 26 5.52 -47.13 14.58
CA ARG A 26 4.76 -47.06 13.30
C ARG A 26 4.45 -45.68 12.72
N SER A 27 4.64 -45.66 11.40
CA SER A 27 4.30 -44.67 10.37
C SER A 27 5.21 -43.43 10.27
N ALA A 28 6.12 -43.53 9.31
CA ALA A 28 6.69 -42.40 8.60
C ALA A 28 5.56 -41.66 7.87
N GLN A 29 5.19 -40.48 8.36
CA GLN A 29 4.40 -39.52 7.61
C GLN A 29 5.05 -38.15 7.79
N ALA A 30 5.53 -37.63 6.67
CA ALA A 30 6.16 -36.33 6.54
C ALA A 30 5.24 -35.24 7.11
N TYR A 31 5.64 -34.64 8.24
CA TYR A 31 5.03 -33.41 8.71
C TYR A 31 5.41 -32.30 7.72
N LYS A 32 4.45 -31.98 6.86
CA LYS A 32 4.43 -30.77 6.04
C LYS A 32 4.65 -29.58 6.98
N ARG A 33 5.65 -28.77 6.68
CA ARG A 33 5.79 -27.43 7.26
C ARG A 33 4.56 -26.64 6.82
N GLU A 34 3.69 -26.32 7.76
CA GLU A 34 2.56 -25.44 7.53
C GLU A 34 3.09 -24.02 7.24
N ASP A 35 2.61 -23.46 6.13
CA ASP A 35 2.93 -22.13 5.64
C ASP A 35 2.48 -21.06 6.65
N ASN A 36 3.43 -20.28 7.16
CA ASN A 36 3.15 -19.05 7.92
C ASN A 36 2.71 -17.94 6.94
N PRO A 37 1.48 -17.39 7.00
CA PRO A 37 0.98 -16.46 5.98
C PRO A 37 1.53 -15.03 6.05
N GLN A 38 2.48 -14.71 6.93
CA GLN A 38 2.85 -13.32 7.24
C GLN A 38 4.15 -12.77 6.61
N THR A 39 4.78 -13.44 5.65
CA THR A 39 5.99 -12.90 4.97
C THR A 39 6.09 -13.29 3.50
N HIS A 40 5.22 -12.78 2.63
CA HIS A 40 5.30 -13.01 1.17
C HIS A 40 6.00 -11.87 0.41
N VAL A 41 7.21 -11.53 0.83
CA VAL A 41 8.10 -10.64 0.06
C VAL A 41 9.43 -11.33 -0.21
N ASN A 42 9.42 -12.54 -0.79
CA ASN A 42 10.55 -12.97 -1.60
C ASN A 42 10.27 -14.20 -2.47
N ARG A 43 10.31 -14.00 -3.79
CA ARG A 43 11.03 -14.89 -4.72
C ARG A 43 11.20 -14.14 -6.04
N LEU A 44 12.17 -13.22 -6.09
CA LEU A 44 12.85 -12.90 -7.35
C LEU A 44 13.81 -14.05 -7.67
N SER A 45 13.25 -15.23 -7.95
CA SER A 45 13.99 -16.28 -8.64
C SER A 45 14.32 -15.73 -10.03
N ALA A 46 15.56 -15.91 -10.51
CA ALA A 46 16.01 -15.49 -11.82
C ALA A 46 14.98 -15.88 -12.90
N MET A 47 14.10 -14.95 -13.25
CA MET A 47 13.07 -15.20 -14.25
C MET A 47 13.79 -15.31 -15.59
N SER A 48 13.54 -16.39 -16.32
CA SER A 48 13.87 -16.44 -17.74
C SER A 48 13.35 -15.16 -18.39
N LYS A 49 14.22 -14.44 -19.12
CA LYS A 49 13.85 -13.19 -19.78
C LYS A 49 12.56 -13.44 -20.57
N PRO A 50 11.48 -12.67 -20.32
CA PRO A 50 10.21 -12.90 -20.97
C PRO A 50 10.40 -12.81 -22.48
N GLY A 51 9.72 -13.69 -23.21
CA GLY A 51 9.67 -13.63 -24.67
C GLY A 51 9.16 -12.26 -25.12
N ARG A 52 9.70 -11.72 -26.23
CA ARG A 52 9.37 -10.36 -26.73
C ARG A 52 7.85 -10.08 -26.84
N ASN A 53 7.03 -11.09 -27.07
CA ASN A 53 5.58 -10.95 -27.20
C ASN A 53 4.77 -11.36 -25.95
N GLU A 54 5.42 -11.85 -24.91
CA GLU A 54 4.78 -12.28 -23.66
C GLU A 54 4.29 -11.07 -22.84
N PRO A 55 3.30 -11.26 -21.93
CA PRO A 55 2.93 -10.23 -20.96
C PRO A 55 4.15 -9.72 -20.20
N CYS A 56 4.25 -8.40 -20.09
CA CYS A 56 5.40 -7.78 -19.46
C CYS A 56 5.43 -8.04 -17.94
N PRO A 57 6.56 -8.46 -17.35
CA PRO A 57 6.65 -8.82 -15.93
C PRO A 57 6.41 -7.65 -14.98
N CYS A 58 6.51 -6.40 -15.45
CA CYS A 58 6.19 -5.22 -14.66
C CYS A 58 4.69 -5.06 -14.32
N GLY A 59 3.81 -5.98 -14.75
CA GLY A 59 2.38 -5.95 -14.40
C GLY A 59 1.48 -5.15 -15.38
N SER A 60 2.06 -4.55 -16.42
CA SER A 60 1.32 -3.72 -17.38
C SER A 60 0.23 -4.44 -18.20
N GLY A 61 0.27 -5.77 -18.29
CA GLY A 61 -0.53 -6.54 -19.27
C GLY A 61 -0.16 -6.31 -20.75
N ARG A 62 0.75 -5.38 -21.08
CA ARG A 62 1.26 -5.13 -22.44
C ARG A 62 2.30 -6.18 -22.84
N LYS A 63 2.51 -6.38 -24.15
CA LYS A 63 3.62 -7.21 -24.68
C LYS A 63 4.96 -6.64 -24.22
N TYR A 64 5.89 -7.48 -23.78
CA TYR A 64 7.21 -7.06 -23.27
C TYR A 64 7.95 -6.10 -24.20
N LYS A 65 7.96 -6.38 -25.52
CA LYS A 65 8.57 -5.51 -26.54
C LYS A 65 7.98 -4.10 -26.67
N ARG A 66 6.77 -3.88 -26.16
CA ARG A 66 6.05 -2.60 -26.17
C ARG A 66 6.05 -1.93 -24.80
N CYS A 67 6.78 -2.48 -23.82
CA CYS A 67 6.74 -1.99 -22.45
C CYS A 67 8.12 -1.83 -21.81
N CYS A 68 8.79 -2.93 -21.44
CA CYS A 68 10.07 -2.90 -20.72
C CYS A 68 11.28 -3.26 -21.58
N LEU A 69 11.08 -3.80 -22.79
CA LEU A 69 12.20 -4.11 -23.68
C LEU A 69 13.00 -2.84 -24.02
N GLY A 70 14.28 -2.83 -23.69
CA GLY A 70 15.17 -1.66 -23.83
C GLY A 70 15.22 -0.74 -22.61
N ARG A 71 14.46 -1.04 -21.54
CA ARG A 71 14.40 -0.27 -20.29
C ARG A 71 14.54 -1.16 -19.04
N GLU A 72 15.02 -2.38 -19.21
CA GLU A 72 15.17 -3.37 -18.13
C GLU A 72 16.06 -2.87 -17.00
N ALA A 73 17.23 -2.31 -17.36
CA ALA A 73 18.18 -1.82 -16.38
C ALA A 73 17.62 -0.69 -15.51
N GLU A 74 16.79 0.19 -16.08
CA GLU A 74 16.10 1.27 -15.33
C GLU A 74 15.09 0.68 -14.34
N HIS A 75 14.25 -0.24 -14.81
CA HIS A 75 13.26 -0.94 -13.99
C HIS A 75 13.93 -1.71 -12.84
N ASP A 76 14.95 -2.51 -13.14
CA ASP A 76 15.62 -3.38 -12.17
C ASP A 76 16.39 -2.58 -11.12
N ALA A 77 17.07 -1.50 -11.54
CA ALA A 77 17.76 -0.60 -10.61
C ALA A 77 16.77 0.10 -9.66
N PHE A 78 15.63 0.57 -10.18
CA PHE A 78 14.61 1.19 -9.35
C PHE A 78 13.97 0.19 -8.39
N ALA A 79 13.63 -1.01 -8.87
CA ALA A 79 13.06 -2.07 -8.04
C ALA A 79 13.99 -2.47 -6.88
N ALA A 80 15.29 -2.67 -7.15
CA ALA A 80 16.27 -2.98 -6.11
C ALA A 80 16.43 -1.85 -5.08
N ALA A 81 16.42 -0.60 -5.53
CA ALA A 81 16.51 0.56 -4.64
C ALA A 81 15.22 0.75 -3.80
N LEU A 82 14.06 0.48 -4.38
CA LEU A 82 12.77 0.47 -3.71
C LEU A 82 12.73 -0.58 -2.60
N GLU A 83 13.13 -1.82 -2.89
CA GLU A 83 13.18 -2.93 -1.94
C GLU A 83 14.10 -2.66 -0.76
N SER A 84 15.26 -2.07 -1.00
CA SER A 84 16.27 -1.82 0.05
C SER A 84 15.99 -0.58 0.88
N ARG A 85 15.41 0.48 0.30
CA ARG A 85 15.33 1.81 0.96
C ARG A 85 13.92 2.27 1.28
N VAL A 86 12.93 1.92 0.47
CA VAL A 86 11.60 2.52 0.51
C VAL A 86 10.59 1.58 1.16
N LEU A 87 10.51 0.34 0.70
CA LEU A 87 9.54 -0.64 1.20
C LEU A 87 9.69 -0.95 2.70
N PRO A 88 10.90 -1.07 3.27
CA PRO A 88 11.04 -1.33 4.71
C PRO A 88 10.45 -0.21 5.57
N LEU A 89 10.65 1.04 5.16
CA LEU A 89 10.10 2.20 5.89
C LEU A 89 8.59 2.30 5.72
N LEU A 90 8.09 2.10 4.50
CA LEU A 90 6.65 2.11 4.22
C LEU A 90 5.93 0.98 4.96
N SER A 91 6.53 -0.21 5.04
CA SER A 91 6.01 -1.35 5.80
C SER A 91 5.90 -1.04 7.29
N GLN A 92 6.97 -0.49 7.90
CA GLN A 92 6.94 -0.06 9.31
C GLN A 92 5.85 0.99 9.57
N LEU A 93 5.71 1.96 8.67
CA LEU A 93 4.69 3.00 8.76
C LEU A 93 3.28 2.43 8.62
N ALA A 94 3.05 1.50 7.69
CA ALA A 94 1.77 0.83 7.50
C ALA A 94 1.38 -0.03 8.71
N THR A 95 2.33 -0.78 9.28
CA THR A 95 2.11 -1.54 10.53
C THR A 95 1.78 -0.60 11.68
N PHE A 96 2.54 0.48 11.84
CA PHE A 96 2.28 1.47 12.87
C PHE A 96 0.89 2.09 12.73
N ALA A 97 0.49 2.48 11.51
CA ALA A 97 -0.81 3.09 11.25
C ALA A 97 -1.98 2.15 11.62
N GLN A 98 -1.87 0.86 11.29
CA GLN A 98 -2.86 -0.16 11.65
C GLN A 98 -2.97 -0.32 13.17
N THR A 99 -1.85 -0.40 13.88
CA THR A 99 -1.85 -0.49 15.35
C THR A 99 -2.38 0.79 15.99
N ALA A 100 -1.98 1.96 15.48
CA ALA A 100 -2.39 3.26 16.00
C ALA A 100 -3.89 3.53 15.81
N ALA A 101 -4.49 2.97 14.76
CA ALA A 101 -5.92 3.10 14.49
C ALA A 101 -6.79 2.49 15.59
N GLY A 102 -6.32 1.44 16.27
CA GLY A 102 -6.96 0.89 17.47
C GLY A 102 -8.34 0.25 17.25
N ALA A 103 -8.70 -0.07 16.01
CA ALA A 103 -9.96 -0.72 15.65
C ALA A 103 -9.76 -1.68 14.46
N PRO A 104 -10.65 -2.68 14.28
CA PRO A 104 -10.62 -3.56 13.10
C PRO A 104 -10.70 -2.78 11.79
N LEU A 105 -9.95 -3.20 10.77
CA LEU A 105 -9.88 -2.53 9.48
C LEU A 105 -11.25 -2.43 8.79
N GLU A 106 -12.06 -3.47 8.89
CA GLU A 106 -13.41 -3.53 8.34
C GLU A 106 -14.33 -2.51 8.99
N SER A 107 -14.20 -2.29 10.30
CA SER A 107 -14.99 -1.28 11.02
C SER A 107 -14.59 0.13 10.60
N ILE A 108 -13.29 0.39 10.46
CA ILE A 108 -12.78 1.67 9.99
C ILE A 108 -13.24 1.92 8.54
N ALA A 109 -13.14 0.90 7.69
CA ALA A 109 -13.58 0.98 6.30
C ALA A 109 -15.08 1.28 6.20
N ALA A 110 -15.93 0.60 6.98
CA ALA A 110 -17.36 0.83 6.98
C ALA A 110 -17.74 2.27 7.41
N SER A 111 -16.95 2.85 8.32
CA SER A 111 -17.16 4.21 8.81
C SER A 111 -16.61 5.28 7.86
N ALA A 112 -15.35 5.14 7.43
CA ALA A 112 -14.68 6.14 6.59
C ALA A 112 -15.10 6.04 5.12
N PHE A 113 -15.43 4.85 4.65
CA PHE A 113 -15.81 4.57 3.26
C PHE A 113 -17.18 3.86 3.21
N PRO A 114 -18.28 4.53 3.62
CA PRO A 114 -19.61 3.92 3.71
C PRO A 114 -20.18 3.44 2.36
N PHE A 115 -19.56 3.85 1.26
CA PHE A 115 -19.88 3.45 -0.12
C PHE A 115 -19.14 2.19 -0.59
N TRP A 116 -18.20 1.67 0.20
CA TRP A 116 -17.58 0.37 -0.07
C TRP A 116 -18.46 -0.77 0.41
N ARG A 117 -18.48 -1.85 -0.36
CA ARG A 117 -19.09 -3.13 0.04
C ARG A 117 -18.02 -4.07 0.60
N GLY A 118 -18.39 -4.90 1.56
CA GLY A 118 -17.53 -5.95 2.08
C GLY A 118 -17.57 -7.24 1.24
N PRO A 119 -16.59 -8.16 1.39
CA PRO A 119 -15.34 -7.98 2.15
C PRO A 119 -14.36 -7.02 1.45
N LEU A 120 -13.33 -6.57 2.17
CA LEU A 120 -12.25 -5.78 1.58
C LEU A 120 -11.42 -6.65 0.63
N ASP A 121 -11.33 -6.24 -0.63
CA ASP A 121 -10.35 -6.77 -1.58
C ASP A 121 -8.98 -6.09 -1.39
N ASP A 122 -7.96 -6.59 -2.07
CA ASP A 122 -6.59 -6.06 -1.98
C ASP A 122 -6.50 -4.56 -2.34
N ALA A 123 -7.32 -4.08 -3.26
CA ALA A 123 -7.34 -2.68 -3.69
C ALA A 123 -7.91 -1.77 -2.60
N ARG A 124 -9.05 -2.14 -2.00
CA ARG A 124 -9.67 -1.41 -0.89
C ARG A 124 -8.81 -1.49 0.36
N ALA A 125 -8.20 -2.64 0.64
CA ALA A 125 -7.25 -2.79 1.75
C ALA A 125 -6.05 -1.85 1.58
N SER A 126 -5.42 -1.82 0.40
CA SER A 126 -4.30 -0.90 0.12
C SER A 126 -4.70 0.57 0.23
N ARG A 127 -5.90 0.92 -0.27
CA ARG A 127 -6.44 2.29 -0.14
C ARG A 127 -6.74 2.67 1.30
N LEU A 128 -7.24 1.74 2.11
CA LEU A 128 -7.47 1.94 3.54
C LEU A 128 -6.14 2.17 4.27
N ILE A 129 -5.09 1.42 3.93
CA ILE A 129 -3.75 1.65 4.50
C ILE A 129 -3.24 3.05 4.16
N ASP A 130 -3.39 3.52 2.91
CA ASP A 130 -3.07 4.92 2.55
C ASP A 130 -3.85 5.93 3.44
N TYR A 131 -5.16 5.71 3.61
CA TYR A 131 -5.99 6.57 4.46
C TYR A 131 -5.52 6.59 5.91
N LEU A 132 -5.22 5.41 6.49
CA LEU A 132 -4.74 5.29 7.86
C LEU A 132 -3.40 6.00 8.07
N ILE A 133 -2.51 5.93 7.09
CA ILE A 133 -1.19 6.57 7.18
C ILE A 133 -1.32 8.09 7.16
N PHE A 134 -2.07 8.63 6.19
CA PHE A 134 -1.97 10.04 5.81
C PHE A 134 -3.14 10.92 6.22
N ASP A 135 -4.33 10.35 6.44
CA ASP A 135 -5.57 11.13 6.53
C ASP A 135 -6.32 10.91 7.86
N ALA A 136 -6.35 9.67 8.35
CA ALA A 136 -7.06 9.31 9.58
C ALA A 136 -6.46 10.03 10.80
N ARG A 137 -7.32 10.61 11.63
CA ARG A 137 -6.94 11.24 12.91
C ARG A 137 -7.75 10.61 14.04
N PRO A 138 -7.28 9.49 14.62
CA PRO A 138 -7.98 8.86 15.74
C PRO A 138 -8.14 9.85 16.89
N GLU A 139 -9.31 9.94 17.51
CA GLU A 139 -9.62 10.92 18.58
C GLU A 139 -8.60 10.88 19.72
N ARG A 140 -8.12 9.68 20.07
CA ARG A 140 -7.11 9.46 21.11
C ARG A 140 -5.76 10.15 20.83
N ILE A 141 -5.40 10.32 19.55
CA ILE A 141 -4.09 10.84 19.11
C ILE A 141 -4.22 12.27 18.56
N GLY A 142 -5.31 12.56 17.84
CA GLY A 142 -5.56 13.87 17.21
C GLY A 142 -4.61 14.22 16.04
N ARG A 143 -3.78 13.27 15.58
CA ARG A 143 -2.83 13.45 14.47
C ARG A 143 -2.87 12.26 13.52
N THR A 144 -2.30 12.46 12.34
CA THR A 144 -2.12 11.39 11.35
C THR A 144 -1.10 10.36 11.84
N ALA A 145 -1.19 9.12 11.35
CA ALA A 145 -0.23 8.10 11.75
C ALA A 145 1.20 8.44 11.31
N ILE A 146 1.40 9.07 10.14
CA ILE A 146 2.73 9.53 9.72
C ILE A 146 3.29 10.63 10.62
N ASP A 147 2.48 11.60 11.05
CA ASP A 147 2.92 12.63 11.99
C ASP A 147 3.31 12.02 13.34
N GLN A 148 2.51 11.08 13.84
CA GLN A 148 2.79 10.39 15.09
C GLN A 148 4.02 9.47 14.97
N PHE A 149 4.19 8.79 13.84
CA PHE A 149 5.36 7.96 13.57
C PHE A 149 6.64 8.79 13.55
N VAL A 150 6.64 9.95 12.89
CA VAL A 150 7.80 10.85 12.88
C VAL A 150 8.11 11.36 14.29
N LEU A 151 7.09 11.67 15.09
CA LEU A 151 7.28 12.10 16.47
C LEU A 151 7.92 11.01 17.35
N GLU A 152 7.43 9.78 17.26
CA GLU A 152 7.87 8.68 18.14
C GLU A 152 9.12 7.95 17.65
N ARG A 153 9.23 7.74 16.33
CA ARG A 153 10.26 6.92 15.70
C ARG A 153 11.31 7.74 14.97
N GLY A 154 11.02 8.98 14.61
CA GLY A 154 11.95 9.86 13.89
C GLY A 154 13.36 9.97 14.49
N PRO A 155 13.54 10.02 15.83
CA PRO A 155 14.86 10.02 16.45
C PRO A 155 15.69 8.75 16.22
N LEU A 156 15.04 7.63 15.89
CA LEU A 156 15.69 6.32 15.65
C LEU A 156 16.04 6.09 14.18
N LEU A 157 15.57 6.96 13.28
CA LEU A 157 15.77 6.84 11.84
C LEU A 157 17.07 7.51 11.40
N ASP A 158 17.57 7.15 10.22
CA ASP A 158 18.64 7.91 9.57
C ASP A 158 18.11 9.19 8.89
N ASP A 159 19.02 10.06 8.42
CA ASP A 159 18.67 11.32 7.76
C ASP A 159 17.88 11.10 6.46
N SER A 160 18.21 10.06 5.68
CA SER A 160 17.53 9.74 4.43
C SER A 160 16.08 9.34 4.69
N GLN A 161 15.84 8.51 5.71
CA GLN A 161 14.50 8.08 6.14
C GLN A 161 13.69 9.26 6.68
N ARG A 162 14.27 10.11 7.54
CA ARG A 162 13.59 11.32 8.03
C ARG A 162 13.21 12.27 6.89
N ALA A 163 14.13 12.53 5.97
CA ALA A 163 13.86 13.40 4.82
C ALA A 163 12.76 12.83 3.93
N MET A 164 12.74 11.50 3.72
CA MET A 164 11.70 10.82 2.96
C MET A 164 10.33 10.94 3.63
N LEU A 165 10.22 10.68 4.94
CA LEU A 165 8.96 10.86 5.68
C LEU A 165 8.50 12.32 5.65
N GLY A 166 9.42 13.28 5.74
CA GLY A 166 9.10 14.71 5.60
C GLY A 166 8.36 14.99 4.29
N ARG A 167 8.88 14.50 3.16
CA ARG A 167 8.21 14.65 1.85
C ARG A 167 6.88 13.89 1.77
N TRP A 168 6.80 12.70 2.37
CA TRP A 168 5.56 11.91 2.36
C TRP A 168 4.44 12.57 3.19
N ARG A 169 4.78 13.27 4.28
CA ARG A 169 3.80 14.05 5.07
C ARG A 169 3.12 15.13 4.25
N ASP A 170 3.79 15.64 3.22
CA ASP A 170 3.26 16.66 2.33
C ASP A 170 2.56 16.12 1.07
N ALA A 171 2.79 14.85 0.74
CA ALA A 171 2.13 14.20 -0.36
C ALA A 171 0.61 14.15 -0.12
N ARG A 172 -0.15 14.52 -1.15
CA ARG A 172 -1.62 14.52 -1.15
C ARG A 172 -2.14 13.48 -2.12
N ARG A 173 -3.29 12.90 -1.80
CA ARG A 173 -4.08 12.16 -2.78
C ARG A 173 -4.70 13.16 -3.74
N ARG A 174 -4.44 12.99 -5.03
CA ARG A 174 -4.83 13.92 -6.10
C ARG A 174 -5.42 13.20 -7.29
N LEU A 175 -6.04 13.97 -8.18
CA LEU A 175 -6.58 13.49 -9.44
C LEU A 175 -5.53 13.64 -10.54
N TYR A 176 -5.23 12.54 -11.23
CA TYR A 176 -4.29 12.51 -12.34
C TYR A 176 -4.97 11.98 -13.60
N ARG A 177 -4.46 12.38 -14.76
CA ARG A 177 -4.63 11.63 -16.01
C ARG A 177 -3.45 10.68 -16.18
N ILE A 178 -3.73 9.43 -16.54
CA ILE A 178 -2.70 8.46 -16.93
C ILE A 178 -2.37 8.69 -18.39
N ASP A 179 -1.18 9.19 -18.70
CA ASP A 179 -0.74 9.47 -20.07
C ASP A 179 -0.08 8.25 -20.73
N GLY A 180 0.38 7.28 -19.94
CA GLY A 180 1.02 6.08 -20.45
C GLY A 180 1.53 5.14 -19.37
N TRP A 181 1.97 3.96 -19.81
CA TRP A 181 2.68 2.99 -18.97
C TRP A 181 3.94 2.47 -19.65
N SER A 182 5.08 2.55 -18.95
CA SER A 182 6.33 1.94 -19.41
C SER A 182 7.28 1.69 -18.24
N ALA A 183 8.07 0.62 -18.32
CA ALA A 183 9.07 0.26 -17.29
C ALA A 183 8.51 0.17 -15.85
N GLY A 184 7.25 -0.24 -15.68
CA GLY A 184 6.60 -0.35 -14.36
C GLY A 184 6.00 0.96 -13.83
N PHE A 185 6.12 2.06 -14.56
CA PHE A 185 5.62 3.36 -14.16
C PHE A 185 4.38 3.79 -14.96
N TYR A 186 3.39 4.34 -14.26
CA TYR A 186 2.46 5.28 -14.86
C TYR A 186 3.17 6.60 -15.14
N ARG A 187 2.97 7.16 -16.33
CA ARG A 187 3.22 8.59 -16.55
C ARG A 187 1.92 9.34 -16.26
N CYS A 188 1.96 10.26 -15.30
CA CYS A 188 0.80 10.92 -14.74
C CYS A 188 0.88 12.43 -14.92
N THR A 189 -0.19 13.05 -15.40
CA THR A 189 -0.39 14.51 -15.39
C THR A 189 -1.38 14.88 -14.29
N ASP A 190 -0.99 15.73 -13.35
CA ASP A 190 -1.86 16.21 -12.27
C ASP A 190 -2.96 17.12 -12.85
N LEU A 191 -4.23 16.78 -12.62
CA LEU A 191 -5.39 17.53 -13.10
C LEU A 191 -5.88 18.56 -12.08
N SER A 192 -5.28 18.63 -10.90
CA SER A 192 -5.66 19.57 -9.84
C SER A 192 -4.90 20.91 -9.92
N ILE A 193 -3.96 21.07 -10.87
CA ILE A 193 -3.12 22.27 -11.02
C ILE A 193 -3.09 22.74 -12.49
N GLU A 194 -2.85 24.04 -12.71
CA GLU A 194 -2.95 24.67 -14.04
C GLU A 194 -1.79 24.29 -14.98
N GLU A 195 -0.55 24.22 -14.45
CA GLU A 195 0.66 23.91 -15.22
C GLU A 195 1.36 22.66 -14.68
N PRO A 196 0.79 21.46 -14.88
CA PRO A 196 1.34 20.23 -14.35
C PRO A 196 2.60 19.80 -15.11
N THR A 197 3.66 19.48 -14.37
CA THR A 197 4.78 18.69 -14.91
C THR A 197 4.45 17.21 -14.75
N PRO A 198 4.50 16.40 -15.82
CA PRO A 198 4.20 14.97 -15.70
C PRO A 198 5.22 14.25 -14.80
N ILE A 199 4.71 13.38 -13.94
CA ILE A 199 5.50 12.56 -13.02
C ILE A 199 5.40 11.09 -13.39
N ASP A 200 6.43 10.32 -13.06
CA ASP A 200 6.42 8.86 -13.19
C ASP A 200 6.14 8.23 -11.83
N VAL A 201 5.10 7.39 -11.75
CA VAL A 201 4.59 6.77 -10.52
C VAL A 201 4.56 5.25 -10.64
N TRP A 202 5.25 4.57 -9.73
CA TRP A 202 5.21 3.11 -9.63
C TRP A 202 4.14 2.64 -8.62
N PRO A 203 3.12 1.86 -9.02
CA PRO A 203 2.13 1.35 -8.09
C PRO A 203 2.65 0.15 -7.27
N LEU A 204 2.47 0.21 -5.96
CA LEU A 204 2.86 -0.83 -5.01
C LEU A 204 1.68 -1.76 -4.74
N GLY A 205 1.42 -2.73 -5.62
CA GLY A 205 0.37 -3.72 -5.45
C GLY A 205 0.51 -4.90 -6.41
N ARG A 206 0.03 -6.09 -6.01
CA ARG A 206 -0.08 -7.24 -6.91
C ARG A 206 -1.12 -6.93 -7.99
N GLU A 207 -0.83 -7.33 -9.23
CA GLU A 207 -1.73 -7.10 -10.36
C GLU A 207 -2.25 -5.65 -10.42
N ALA A 208 -1.34 -4.67 -10.27
CA ALA A 208 -1.62 -3.29 -10.65
C ALA A 208 -1.81 -3.22 -12.18
N GLY A 209 -2.89 -3.84 -12.67
CA GLY A 209 -3.21 -3.95 -14.07
C GLY A 209 -3.26 -2.56 -14.67
N ALA A 210 -2.80 -2.44 -15.91
CA ALA A 210 -2.70 -1.15 -16.57
C ALA A 210 -4.04 -0.42 -16.53
N VAL A 211 -4.00 0.79 -15.99
CA VAL A 211 -5.01 1.80 -16.25
C VAL A 211 -4.85 2.25 -17.70
N ALA A 212 -5.97 2.43 -18.41
CA ALA A 212 -5.93 2.83 -19.80
C ALA A 212 -5.38 4.25 -19.96
N ASP A 213 -4.65 4.47 -21.05
CA ASP A 213 -4.12 5.78 -21.38
C ASP A 213 -5.29 6.77 -21.59
N GLY A 214 -5.17 7.99 -21.07
CA GLY A 214 -6.23 9.00 -21.04
C GLY A 214 -7.20 8.88 -19.87
N SER A 215 -7.20 7.78 -19.10
CA SER A 215 -8.11 7.63 -17.96
C SER A 215 -7.72 8.54 -16.79
N ALA A 216 -8.75 9.02 -16.08
CA ALA A 216 -8.56 9.63 -14.76
C ALA A 216 -8.24 8.55 -13.71
N ALA A 217 -7.34 8.89 -12.79
CA ALA A 217 -6.97 8.06 -11.66
C ALA A 217 -6.72 8.92 -10.41
N ALA A 218 -7.22 8.47 -9.27
CA ALA A 218 -6.91 9.05 -7.97
C ALA A 218 -5.82 8.23 -7.26
N LEU A 219 -4.71 8.89 -6.95
CA LEU A 219 -3.58 8.29 -6.25
C LEU A 219 -2.85 9.33 -5.39
N ARG A 220 -2.06 8.83 -4.44
CA ARG A 220 -1.09 9.64 -3.69
C ARG A 220 0.30 9.31 -4.23
N ALA A 221 0.90 10.26 -4.91
CA ALA A 221 2.27 10.12 -5.43
C ALA A 221 3.25 10.44 -4.29
N LEU A 222 3.89 9.41 -3.74
CA LEU A 222 4.89 9.53 -2.70
C LEU A 222 6.27 9.69 -3.34
N PRO A 223 6.98 10.80 -3.13
CA PRO A 223 8.33 10.97 -3.66
C PRO A 223 9.29 9.89 -3.13
N ALA A 224 9.90 9.13 -4.02
CA ALA A 224 10.77 8.00 -3.69
C ALA A 224 11.93 7.93 -4.68
N LEU A 225 13.16 8.12 -4.17
CA LEU A 225 14.35 8.28 -5.00
C LEU A 225 14.14 9.47 -5.97
N GLU A 226 14.39 9.28 -7.27
CA GLU A 226 14.18 10.29 -8.33
C GLU A 226 12.79 10.19 -9.01
N LYS A 227 11.88 9.38 -8.46
CA LYS A 227 10.56 9.09 -9.03
C LYS A 227 9.49 9.12 -7.92
N HIS A 228 8.32 8.54 -8.19
CA HIS A 228 7.25 8.41 -7.21
C HIS A 228 6.77 6.97 -7.10
N VAL A 229 6.16 6.65 -5.96
CA VAL A 229 5.41 5.42 -5.75
C VAL A 229 4.00 5.75 -5.28
N CYS A 230 3.03 4.86 -5.49
CA CYS A 230 1.71 4.96 -4.84
C CYS A 230 1.35 3.63 -4.17
N ILE A 231 0.67 3.70 -3.03
CA ILE A 231 0.24 2.50 -2.30
C ILE A 231 -0.93 1.87 -3.03
N GLY A 232 -0.79 0.60 -3.42
CA GLY A 232 -1.82 -0.14 -4.14
C GLY A 232 -2.07 0.36 -5.56
N ARG A 233 -3.19 -0.10 -6.13
CA ARG A 233 -3.67 0.34 -7.43
C ARG A 233 -4.38 1.70 -7.30
N PRO A 234 -4.15 2.66 -8.22
CA PRO A 234 -4.93 3.89 -8.28
C PRO A 234 -6.44 3.62 -8.40
N ALA A 235 -7.25 4.45 -7.75
CA ALA A 235 -8.70 4.39 -7.95
C ALA A 235 -9.03 4.97 -9.34
N THR A 236 -9.90 4.30 -10.09
CA THR A 236 -10.31 4.71 -11.44
C THR A 236 -11.79 5.05 -11.48
N PHE A 237 -12.20 5.86 -12.45
CA PHE A 237 -13.54 6.43 -12.53
C PHE A 237 -14.42 5.75 -13.60
N GLY A 238 -14.20 4.44 -13.82
CA GLY A 238 -14.88 3.68 -14.86
C GLY A 238 -14.58 4.21 -16.26
N ALA A 239 -15.61 4.30 -17.10
CA ALA A 239 -15.49 4.76 -18.49
C ALA A 239 -15.52 6.30 -18.66
N ARG A 240 -15.59 7.07 -17.56
CA ARG A 240 -15.69 8.54 -17.62
C ARG A 240 -14.39 9.16 -18.15
N SER A 241 -14.51 10.21 -18.95
CA SER A 241 -13.35 10.95 -19.44
C SER A 241 -12.65 11.70 -18.30
N ALA A 242 -11.35 11.95 -18.45
CA ALA A 242 -10.60 12.73 -17.46
C ALA A 242 -11.17 14.14 -17.25
N VAL A 243 -11.72 14.75 -18.31
CA VAL A 243 -12.35 16.08 -18.26
C VAL A 243 -13.63 16.04 -17.43
N ASP A 244 -14.48 15.03 -17.63
CA ASP A 244 -15.75 14.91 -16.88
C ASP A 244 -15.51 14.63 -15.39
N VAL A 245 -14.48 13.84 -15.08
CA VAL A 245 -14.09 13.56 -13.69
C VAL A 245 -13.53 14.82 -13.05
N GLN A 246 -12.64 15.55 -13.73
CA GLN A 246 -12.10 16.81 -13.23
C GLN A 246 -13.20 17.84 -12.97
N ALA A 247 -14.16 17.98 -13.89
CA ALA A 247 -15.31 18.87 -13.73
C ALA A 247 -16.18 18.48 -12.52
N ALA A 248 -16.45 17.18 -12.33
CA ALA A 248 -17.24 16.71 -11.19
C ALA A 248 -16.53 16.92 -9.85
N VAL A 249 -15.23 16.65 -9.76
CA VAL A 249 -14.43 16.93 -8.56
C VAL A 249 -14.40 18.43 -8.27
N ARG A 250 -14.29 19.28 -9.30
CA ARG A 250 -14.39 20.74 -9.15
C ARG A 250 -15.77 21.18 -8.66
N GLY A 251 -16.84 20.54 -9.14
CA GLY A 251 -18.20 20.75 -8.64
C GLY A 251 -18.31 20.50 -7.14
N ARG A 252 -17.82 19.33 -6.67
CA ARG A 252 -17.77 19.00 -5.24
C ARG A 252 -16.99 20.02 -4.41
N HIS A 253 -15.85 20.49 -4.93
CA HIS A 253 -15.05 21.53 -4.28
C HIS A 253 -15.83 22.85 -4.16
N LEU A 254 -16.52 23.28 -5.22
CA LEU A 254 -17.34 24.49 -5.20
C LEU A 254 -18.51 24.38 -4.21
N ASP A 255 -19.15 23.22 -4.12
CA ASP A 255 -20.24 22.99 -3.17
C ASP A 255 -19.74 22.97 -1.71
N TYR A 256 -18.54 22.43 -1.48
CA TYR A 256 -17.86 22.54 -0.17
C TYR A 256 -17.54 24.00 0.18
N VAL A 257 -17.00 24.76 -0.78
CA VAL A 257 -16.67 26.19 -0.59
C VAL A 257 -17.92 27.01 -0.27
N ARG A 258 -19.05 26.73 -0.94
CA ARG A 258 -20.33 27.41 -0.69
C ARG A 258 -20.92 27.11 0.69
N SER A 259 -20.70 25.92 1.22
CA SER A 259 -21.32 25.46 2.48
C SER A 259 -20.48 25.69 3.73
N GLN A 260 -19.17 25.91 3.59
CA GLN A 260 -18.24 25.96 4.72
C GLN A 260 -17.37 27.23 4.70
N ARG A 261 -16.32 27.22 3.88
CA ARG A 261 -15.29 28.28 3.80
C ARG A 261 -14.62 28.25 2.43
N ILE A 262 -14.21 29.41 1.92
CA ILE A 262 -13.34 29.51 0.74
C ILE A 262 -12.00 28.85 1.07
N VAL A 263 -11.72 27.73 0.41
CA VAL A 263 -10.51 26.92 0.59
C VAL A 263 -9.97 26.48 -0.76
N SER A 264 -8.67 26.20 -0.84
CA SER A 264 -8.05 25.64 -2.05
C SER A 264 -8.56 24.20 -2.33
N MET A 265 -8.31 23.70 -3.55
CA MET A 265 -8.59 22.28 -3.87
C MET A 265 -7.83 21.33 -2.94
N ASP A 266 -6.58 21.65 -2.60
CA ASP A 266 -5.77 20.84 -1.69
C ASP A 266 -6.34 20.79 -0.27
N ASP A 267 -6.79 21.94 0.24
CA ASP A 267 -7.41 22.01 1.56
C ASP A 267 -8.75 21.28 1.59
N PHE A 268 -9.52 21.35 0.50
CA PHE A 268 -10.73 20.55 0.33
C PHE A 268 -10.42 19.05 0.37
N LEU A 269 -9.47 18.57 -0.43
CA LEU A 269 -9.08 17.16 -0.44
C LEU A 269 -8.47 16.70 0.89
N ARG A 270 -7.90 17.60 1.69
CA ARG A 270 -7.45 17.30 3.05
C ARG A 270 -8.62 17.20 4.03
N ALA A 271 -9.62 18.06 3.90
CA ALA A 271 -10.79 18.07 4.76
C ALA A 271 -11.77 16.93 4.44
N ALA A 272 -11.82 16.52 3.17
CA ALA A 272 -12.64 15.43 2.65
C ALA A 272 -11.76 14.36 1.96
N PRO A 273 -10.96 13.60 2.73
CA PRO A 273 -9.95 12.67 2.19
C PRO A 273 -10.53 11.51 1.36
N THR A 274 -11.84 11.29 1.44
CA THR A 274 -12.58 10.27 0.67
C THR A 274 -13.28 10.82 -0.56
N ALA A 275 -13.25 12.14 -0.82
CA ALA A 275 -14.04 12.76 -1.88
C ALA A 275 -13.76 12.18 -3.28
N LEU A 276 -12.50 11.84 -3.57
CA LEU A 276 -12.13 11.18 -4.82
C LEU A 276 -12.59 9.73 -4.89
N ASP A 277 -12.64 9.03 -3.74
CA ASP A 277 -13.09 7.64 -3.67
C ASP A 277 -14.62 7.55 -3.77
N GLU A 278 -15.35 8.51 -3.20
CA GLU A 278 -16.80 8.70 -3.39
C GLU A 278 -17.14 9.00 -4.85
N GLU A 279 -16.35 9.86 -5.50
CA GLU A 279 -16.53 10.18 -6.91
C GLU A 279 -16.15 9.02 -7.82
N ALA A 280 -15.16 8.22 -7.42
CA ALA A 280 -14.88 6.95 -8.09
C ALA A 280 -16.04 5.97 -7.91
N ALA A 281 -16.72 5.94 -6.77
CA ALA A 281 -17.85 5.05 -6.51
C ALA A 281 -19.17 5.49 -7.17
N SER A 282 -19.27 6.75 -7.63
CA SER A 282 -20.49 7.30 -8.23
C SER A 282 -20.69 6.93 -9.70
N ALA A 283 -19.71 6.31 -10.38
CA ALA A 283 -19.86 5.99 -11.79
C ALA A 283 -20.71 4.71 -12.00
N PRO A 284 -21.62 4.68 -12.99
CA PRO A 284 -22.44 3.49 -13.28
C PRO A 284 -21.62 2.25 -13.68
N SER A 285 -20.38 2.46 -14.12
CA SER A 285 -19.42 1.42 -14.57
C SER A 285 -18.08 1.45 -13.84
N SER A 286 -17.96 2.22 -12.75
CA SER A 286 -16.74 2.23 -11.94
C SER A 286 -16.59 0.89 -11.23
N GLY A 287 -15.42 0.29 -11.41
CA GLY A 287 -14.92 -0.85 -10.68
C GLY A 287 -14.78 -0.62 -9.17
N ILE A 288 -15.88 -0.35 -8.45
CA ILE A 288 -16.26 -1.24 -7.35
C ILE A 288 -17.18 -2.31 -7.98
N ILE A 289 -16.68 -2.98 -9.02
CA ILE A 289 -17.39 -4.05 -9.70
C ILE A 289 -17.12 -5.30 -8.88
N MET A 290 -18.20 -5.82 -8.32
CA MET A 290 -18.34 -7.17 -7.79
C MET A 290 -17.77 -8.19 -8.80
N PRO A 291 -16.92 -9.16 -8.38
CA PRO A 291 -16.94 -10.46 -9.02
C PRO A 291 -18.10 -11.24 -8.38
N GLY A 292 -19.21 -11.40 -9.11
CA GLY A 292 -20.34 -12.25 -8.67
C GLY A 292 -21.75 -11.72 -8.93
N ALA A 293 -22.02 -11.21 -10.13
CA ALA A 293 -23.31 -11.31 -10.81
C ALA A 293 -23.08 -11.14 -12.32
#